data_AF-A0A2E7ETW1-F1
#
_entry.id   AF-A0A2E7ETW1-F1
#
_cell.length_a   1.000
_cell.length_b   1.000
_cell.length_c   1.000
_cell.angle_alpha   90.00
_cell.angle_beta   90.00
_cell.angle_gamma   90.00
#
_symmetry.space_group_name_H-M   'P 1'
#
loop_
_entity.id
_entity.type
_entity.pdbx_description
1 polymer ?
#
loop_
_entity_poly.entity_id
_entity_poly.type
_entity_poly.pdbx_seq_one_letter_code
_entity_poly.pdbx_strand_id
1 'polypeptide(L)'
;MNWKKLTHVALAAATLSGIAATASAQGQSCPDDALARTNSLERQIEQRLLAAQQNPPTTQFIPNQDDMFNQVHALFNACPDNTAVNQKLPFMFYSLSQLAESTTHRAAISDIAYIAMMRAKDDLRETIDDEQTSAGRRNLLHEQRNTLMTNLSEFTIPAMATHGVLTGSGFAAFSMQETPNVCPYAPSERFLLLEELEAHRQTTQNAVVGLAQSGYVITEPPLEYRLKALRRACRDHARQITVDLALQWTFIAAAAMETPDGLQINGEPQPSNLVETASATARDFLENSELMREDPFYLDETVSLPERFAREVPMIERTRLANLVRRQLDEIASARRNAQP
;
A
#
# COMPACT_ATOMS: atom_id res chain seq x y z
N MET A 1 5.30 -13.07 -16.14
CA MET A 1 5.28 -11.65 -15.69
C MET A 1 6.03 -10.84 -16.74
N ASN A 2 5.33 -9.97 -17.50
CA ASN A 2 5.88 -9.33 -18.70
C ASN A 2 6.87 -8.19 -18.35
N TRP A 3 8.14 -8.38 -18.71
CA TRP A 3 9.28 -7.46 -18.56
C TRP A 3 9.03 -6.01 -19.01
N LYS A 4 8.07 -5.78 -19.92
CA LYS A 4 7.70 -4.45 -20.41
C LYS A 4 7.15 -3.50 -19.33
N LYS A 5 6.66 -4.02 -18.18
CA LYS A 5 6.18 -3.19 -17.07
C LYS A 5 7.32 -2.67 -16.17
N LEU A 6 8.39 -3.44 -15.99
CA LEU A 6 9.59 -3.00 -15.24
C LEU A 6 10.35 -1.87 -15.95
N THR A 7 10.37 -1.89 -17.29
CA THR A 7 10.99 -0.80 -18.07
C THR A 7 10.23 0.52 -18.00
N HIS A 8 8.95 0.55 -17.61
CA HIS A 8 8.22 1.82 -17.40
C HIS A 8 8.65 2.53 -16.11
N VAL A 9 9.03 1.78 -15.07
CA VAL A 9 9.55 2.34 -13.82
C VAL A 9 10.93 2.99 -14.04
N ALA A 10 11.78 2.39 -14.87
CA ALA A 10 13.07 2.97 -15.25
C ALA A 10 12.95 4.15 -16.24
N LEU A 11 11.95 4.15 -17.13
CA LEU A 11 11.77 5.22 -18.13
C LEU A 11 11.19 6.52 -17.53
N ALA A 12 10.40 6.43 -16.45
CA ALA A 12 9.91 7.61 -15.74
C ALA A 12 11.05 8.40 -15.05
N ALA A 13 12.17 7.76 -14.74
CA ALA A 13 13.33 8.40 -14.12
C ALA A 13 14.19 9.20 -15.12
N ALA A 14 14.09 8.93 -16.42
CA ALA A 14 14.95 9.52 -17.46
C ALA A 14 14.56 10.94 -17.88
N THR A 15 13.40 11.45 -17.46
CA THR A 15 12.96 12.84 -17.73
C THR A 15 13.33 13.83 -16.59
N LEU A 16 13.98 13.37 -15.52
CA LEU A 16 14.20 14.10 -14.26
C LEU A 16 15.46 14.98 -14.21
N SER A 17 15.80 15.67 -15.30
CA SER A 17 16.91 16.64 -15.30
C SER A 17 16.37 18.06 -15.32
N GLY A 18 16.09 18.65 -14.15
CA GLY A 18 15.59 20.02 -14.11
C GLY A 18 15.42 20.69 -12.74
N ILE A 19 16.52 21.27 -12.26
CA ILE A 19 16.61 22.54 -11.51
C ILE A 19 16.54 22.47 -9.97
N ALA A 20 17.54 23.16 -9.39
CA ALA A 20 17.95 23.24 -8.02
C ALA A 20 17.05 24.06 -7.07
N ALA A 21 17.07 23.60 -5.81
CA ALA A 21 17.07 24.29 -4.52
C ALA A 21 16.27 25.58 -4.30
N THR A 22 15.35 25.50 -3.34
CA THR A 22 15.08 26.56 -2.35
C THR A 22 15.28 25.95 -0.95
N ALA A 23 15.91 26.71 -0.06
CA ALA A 23 16.36 26.27 1.25
C ALA A 23 15.60 26.95 2.39
N SER A 24 15.17 26.16 3.37
CA SER A 24 14.87 26.53 4.78
C SER A 24 14.43 25.24 5.49
N ALA A 25 14.70 24.92 6.76
CA ALA A 25 15.35 25.58 7.89
C ALA A 25 15.80 24.48 8.87
N GLN A 26 16.98 24.64 9.49
CA GLN A 26 17.51 23.87 10.65
C GLN A 26 17.01 22.41 10.83
N GLY A 27 17.18 21.58 9.80
CA GLY A 27 17.26 20.13 9.87
C GLY A 27 18.70 19.69 9.55
N GLN A 28 19.02 18.43 9.78
CA GLN A 28 20.26 17.82 9.28
C GLN A 28 20.43 18.22 7.81
N SER A 29 21.41 19.07 7.49
CA SER A 29 21.46 19.71 6.18
C SER A 29 21.78 18.67 5.13
N CYS A 30 20.87 18.49 4.17
CA CYS A 30 21.08 17.62 3.02
C CYS A 30 22.45 17.90 2.39
N PRO A 31 23.30 16.88 2.15
CA PRO A 31 24.62 17.09 1.57
C PRO A 31 24.56 17.83 0.24
N ASP A 32 25.51 18.74 -0.02
CA ASP A 32 25.56 19.53 -1.26
C ASP A 32 25.64 18.66 -2.52
N ASP A 33 26.20 17.44 -2.39
CA ASP A 33 26.33 16.45 -3.46
C ASP A 33 25.22 15.36 -3.43
N ALA A 34 24.16 15.53 -2.63
CA ALA A 34 23.14 14.51 -2.41
C ALA A 34 22.48 14.01 -3.71
N LEU A 35 22.19 14.90 -4.67
CA LEU A 35 21.62 14.50 -5.96
C LEU A 35 22.62 13.66 -6.78
N ALA A 36 23.90 14.03 -6.78
CA ALA A 36 24.93 13.26 -7.48
C ALA A 36 25.13 11.87 -6.83
N ARG A 37 25.10 11.81 -5.50
CA ARG A 37 25.12 10.53 -4.75
C ARG A 37 23.91 9.67 -5.06
N THR A 38 22.72 10.26 -5.06
CA THR A 38 21.45 9.58 -5.38
C THR A 38 21.52 8.97 -6.78
N ASN A 39 21.94 9.74 -7.79
CA ASN A 39 22.08 9.26 -9.17
C ASN A 39 23.14 8.16 -9.31
N SER A 40 24.22 8.23 -8.52
CA SER A 40 25.25 7.19 -8.50
C SER A 40 24.71 5.89 -7.88
N LEU A 41 24.02 5.99 -6.75
CA LEU A 41 23.43 4.86 -6.04
C LEU A 41 22.35 4.17 -6.88
N GLU A 42 21.45 4.92 -7.51
CA GLU A 42 20.42 4.38 -8.41
C GLU A 42 21.04 3.47 -9.48
N ARG A 43 22.09 3.92 -10.17
CA ARG A 43 22.80 3.11 -11.17
C ARG A 43 23.46 1.87 -10.57
N GLN A 44 24.05 1.98 -9.38
CA GLN A 44 24.66 0.83 -8.70
C GLN A 44 23.61 -0.23 -8.31
N ILE A 45 22.44 0.21 -7.84
CA ILE A 45 21.32 -0.66 -7.51
C ILE A 45 20.81 -1.36 -8.77
N GLU A 46 20.61 -0.62 -9.87
CA GLU A 46 20.20 -1.19 -11.16
C GLU A 46 21.20 -2.25 -11.66
N GLN A 47 22.50 -1.96 -11.60
CA GLN A 47 23.55 -2.90 -11.98
C GLN A 47 23.52 -4.16 -11.11
N ARG A 48 23.33 -4.02 -9.80
CA ARG A 48 23.25 -5.16 -8.88
C ARG A 48 21.99 -5.99 -9.12
N LEU A 49 20.86 -5.36 -9.43
CA LEU A 49 19.62 -6.05 -9.82
C LEU A 49 19.80 -6.86 -11.10
N LEU A 50 20.40 -6.26 -12.12
CA LEU A 50 20.70 -6.96 -13.38
C LEU A 50 21.65 -8.13 -13.15
N ALA A 51 22.68 -7.95 -12.33
CA ALA A 51 23.61 -9.02 -11.98
C ALA A 51 22.92 -10.16 -11.22
N ALA A 52 22.06 -9.83 -10.24
CA ALA A 52 21.31 -10.81 -9.45
C ALA A 52 20.30 -11.63 -10.29
N GLN A 53 19.77 -11.05 -11.37
CA GLN A 53 18.91 -11.75 -12.33
C GLN A 53 19.69 -12.75 -13.18
N GLN A 54 20.93 -12.41 -13.56
CA GLN A 54 21.77 -13.26 -14.40
C GLN A 54 22.43 -14.38 -13.60
N ASN A 55 22.83 -14.08 -12.36
CA ASN A 55 23.40 -15.03 -11.42
C ASN A 55 22.81 -14.78 -10.03
N PRO A 56 22.09 -15.74 -9.43
CA PRO A 56 21.60 -15.60 -8.07
C PRO A 56 22.78 -15.26 -7.13
N PRO A 57 22.71 -14.15 -6.36
CA PRO A 57 23.84 -13.69 -5.59
C PRO A 57 24.26 -14.75 -4.55
N THR A 58 25.57 -14.99 -4.45
CA THR A 58 26.15 -15.91 -3.44
C THR A 58 26.19 -15.28 -2.05
N THR A 59 26.18 -13.95 -1.96
CA THR A 59 26.10 -13.18 -0.71
C THR A 59 24.67 -12.78 -0.42
N GLN A 60 24.19 -13.11 0.78
CA GLN A 60 22.92 -12.64 1.32
C GLN A 60 22.96 -11.11 1.46
N PHE A 61 22.03 -10.40 0.83
CA PHE A 61 21.80 -8.98 1.13
C PHE A 61 21.06 -8.93 2.47
N ILE A 62 21.73 -8.48 3.52
CA ILE A 62 21.14 -8.29 4.85
C ILE A 62 21.00 -6.77 5.06
N PRO A 63 19.79 -6.24 5.31
CA PRO A 63 19.60 -4.83 5.61
C PRO A 63 20.46 -4.40 6.81
N ASN A 64 20.93 -3.15 6.81
CA ASN A 64 21.85 -2.57 7.80
C ASN A 64 23.30 -3.12 7.79
N GLN A 65 23.56 -4.26 7.13
CA GLN A 65 24.91 -4.76 6.88
C GLN A 65 25.39 -4.48 5.45
N ASP A 66 24.48 -4.04 4.58
CA ASP A 66 24.76 -3.67 3.21
C ASP A 66 25.05 -2.17 3.07
N ASP A 67 26.23 -1.83 2.56
CA ASP A 67 26.68 -0.45 2.40
C ASP A 67 25.76 0.37 1.48
N MET A 68 25.16 -0.26 0.47
CA MET A 68 24.28 0.45 -0.47
C MET A 68 22.94 0.76 0.18
N PHE A 69 22.38 -0.18 0.96
CA PHE A 69 21.21 0.09 1.79
C PHE A 69 21.47 1.24 2.77
N ASN A 70 22.59 1.18 3.50
CA ASN A 70 22.94 2.20 4.48
C ASN A 70 23.12 3.59 3.86
N GLN A 71 23.69 3.68 2.66
CA GLN A 71 23.83 4.95 1.94
C GLN A 71 22.49 5.53 1.47
N VAL A 72 21.59 4.69 0.94
CA VAL A 72 20.23 5.13 0.56
C VAL A 72 19.43 5.57 1.80
N HIS A 73 19.52 4.80 2.89
CA HIS A 73 18.86 5.14 4.14
C HIS A 73 19.42 6.43 4.78
N ALA A 74 20.73 6.67 4.66
CA ALA A 74 21.34 7.92 5.11
C ALA A 74 20.82 9.13 4.30
N LEU A 75 20.65 9.01 2.98
CA LEU A 75 20.05 10.07 2.15
C LEU A 75 18.58 10.32 2.53
N PHE A 76 17.82 9.24 2.79
CA PHE A 76 16.44 9.35 3.27
C PHE A 76 16.36 10.18 4.56
N ASN A 77 17.23 9.95 5.53
CA ASN A 77 17.22 10.71 6.79
C ASN A 77 17.79 12.14 6.65
N ALA A 78 18.84 12.33 5.84
CA ALA A 78 19.55 13.59 5.76
C ALA A 78 18.90 14.63 4.84
N CYS A 79 17.96 14.24 3.96
CA CYS A 79 17.39 15.13 2.96
C CYS A 79 15.86 15.29 3.05
N PRO A 80 15.28 15.64 4.23
CA PRO A 80 13.84 15.78 4.45
C PRO A 80 13.13 16.57 3.36
N ASP A 81 13.70 17.70 2.96
CA ASP A 81 13.01 18.69 2.12
C ASP A 81 13.58 18.78 0.68
N ASN A 82 14.40 17.82 0.25
CA ASN A 82 15.00 17.83 -1.09
C ASN A 82 14.14 17.04 -2.08
N THR A 83 13.22 17.72 -2.77
CA THR A 83 12.29 17.10 -3.73
C THR A 83 12.98 16.21 -4.77
N ALA A 84 14.12 16.64 -5.32
CA ALA A 84 14.84 15.88 -6.35
C ALA A 84 15.43 14.56 -5.82
N VAL A 85 15.86 14.54 -4.56
CA VAL A 85 16.31 13.32 -3.88
C VAL A 85 15.12 12.45 -3.49
N ASN A 86 14.09 13.05 -2.89
CA ASN A 86 12.92 12.34 -2.38
C ASN A 86 12.11 11.67 -3.49
N GLN A 87 12.08 12.22 -4.70
CA GLN A 87 11.47 11.55 -5.86
C GLN A 87 12.13 10.21 -6.23
N LYS A 88 13.42 10.02 -5.93
CA LYS A 88 14.19 8.81 -6.30
C LYS A 88 14.26 7.76 -5.21
N LEU A 89 14.24 8.17 -3.95
CA LEU A 89 14.33 7.26 -2.79
C LEU A 89 13.31 6.11 -2.80
N PRO A 90 12.02 6.31 -3.13
CA PRO A 90 11.04 5.22 -3.17
C PRO A 90 11.44 4.09 -4.10
N PHE A 91 11.93 4.43 -5.29
CA PHE A 91 12.33 3.46 -6.31
C PHE A 91 13.61 2.73 -5.93
N MET A 92 14.55 3.42 -5.28
CA MET A 92 15.77 2.80 -4.77
C MET A 92 15.47 1.80 -3.66
N PHE A 93 14.62 2.15 -2.68
CA PHE A 93 14.20 1.20 -1.64
C PHE A 93 13.43 0.02 -2.22
N TYR A 94 12.48 0.25 -3.14
CA TYR A 94 11.77 -0.84 -3.81
C TYR A 94 12.75 -1.78 -4.54
N SER A 95 13.74 -1.22 -5.22
CA SER A 95 14.77 -1.98 -5.93
C SER A 95 15.66 -2.79 -4.96
N LEU A 96 16.05 -2.20 -3.83
CA LEU A 96 16.77 -2.90 -2.76
C LEU A 96 15.94 -4.01 -2.12
N SER A 97 14.62 -3.87 -2.03
CA SER A 97 13.76 -4.92 -1.50
C SER A 97 13.81 -6.18 -2.37
N GLN A 98 13.97 -6.04 -3.69
CA GLN A 98 14.10 -7.20 -4.59
C GLN A 98 15.40 -7.99 -4.39
N LEU A 99 16.43 -7.33 -3.85
CA LEU A 99 17.74 -7.92 -3.57
C LEU A 99 17.79 -8.65 -2.22
N ALA A 100 16.86 -8.38 -1.31
CA ALA A 100 16.92 -8.92 0.05
C ALA A 100 16.75 -10.45 0.09
N GLU A 101 17.50 -11.07 0.99
CA GLU A 101 17.65 -12.52 1.11
C GLU A 101 16.41 -13.19 1.73
N SER A 102 15.76 -12.52 2.68
CA SER A 102 14.62 -13.06 3.42
C SER A 102 13.36 -12.28 3.14
N THR A 103 12.22 -12.97 3.15
CA THR A 103 10.92 -12.33 2.94
C THR A 103 10.63 -11.23 3.97
N THR A 104 11.11 -11.39 5.21
CA THR A 104 11.05 -10.37 6.26
C THR A 104 11.79 -9.09 5.88
N HIS A 105 13.01 -9.21 5.37
CA HIS A 105 13.77 -8.05 4.93
C HIS A 105 13.16 -7.39 3.70
N ARG A 106 12.62 -8.17 2.76
CA ARG A 106 11.88 -7.65 1.60
C ARG A 106 10.65 -6.83 2.05
N ALA A 107 9.91 -7.33 3.04
CA ALA A 107 8.76 -6.62 3.61
C ALA A 107 9.20 -5.30 4.26
N ALA A 108 10.19 -5.34 5.16
CA ALA A 108 10.67 -4.16 5.87
C ALA A 108 11.18 -3.07 4.93
N ILE A 109 11.90 -3.42 3.87
CA ILE A 109 12.38 -2.44 2.89
C ILE A 109 11.24 -1.90 2.01
N SER A 110 10.26 -2.74 1.66
CA SER A 110 9.08 -2.29 0.92
C SER A 110 8.24 -1.31 1.74
N ASP A 111 8.17 -1.49 3.06
CA ASP A 111 7.57 -0.52 3.98
C ASP A 111 8.34 0.82 4.00
N ILE A 112 9.68 0.80 3.94
CA ILE A 112 10.47 2.03 3.82
C ILE A 112 10.25 2.71 2.45
N ALA A 113 10.17 1.92 1.37
CA ALA A 113 9.86 2.43 0.03
C ALA A 113 8.50 3.14 0.01
N TYR A 114 7.52 2.58 0.71
CA TYR A 114 6.21 3.20 0.93
C TYR A 114 6.33 4.54 1.66
N ILE A 115 7.03 4.60 2.79
CA ILE A 115 7.22 5.84 3.56
C ILE A 115 7.89 6.91 2.70
N ALA A 116 8.98 6.55 2.00
CA ALA A 116 9.67 7.44 1.09
C ALA A 116 8.73 7.96 -0.01
N MET A 117 7.81 7.13 -0.51
CA MET A 117 6.84 7.52 -1.53
C MET A 117 5.86 8.57 -1.02
N MET A 118 5.38 8.41 0.22
CA MET A 118 4.47 9.37 0.85
C MET A 118 5.14 10.72 1.06
N ARG A 119 6.40 10.70 1.53
CA ARG A 119 7.19 11.92 1.69
C ARG A 119 7.44 12.62 0.36
N ALA A 120 7.91 11.88 -0.66
CA ALA A 120 8.12 12.43 -2.00
C ALA A 120 6.85 13.08 -2.56
N LYS A 121 5.68 12.50 -2.27
CA LYS A 121 4.39 13.03 -2.67
C LYS A 121 4.03 14.33 -1.94
N ASP A 122 4.27 14.38 -0.63
CA ASP A 122 4.00 15.58 0.16
C ASP A 122 4.93 16.73 -0.28
N ASP A 123 6.21 16.47 -0.54
CA ASP A 123 7.13 17.48 -1.09
C ASP A 123 6.70 18.00 -2.46
N LEU A 124 6.22 17.10 -3.32
CA LEU A 124 5.65 17.46 -4.62
C LEU A 124 4.43 18.36 -4.46
N ARG A 125 3.54 18.05 -3.51
CA ARG A 125 2.36 18.89 -3.21
C ARG A 125 2.79 20.28 -2.75
N GLU A 126 3.72 20.38 -1.80
CA GLU A 126 4.21 21.66 -1.31
C GLU A 126 4.83 22.52 -2.43
N THR A 127 5.57 21.89 -3.34
CA THR A 127 6.15 22.59 -4.51
C THR A 127 5.08 23.03 -5.53
N ILE A 128 4.01 22.25 -5.68
CA ILE A 128 2.88 22.58 -6.56
C ILE A 128 2.09 23.77 -6.02
N ASP A 129 1.89 23.81 -4.70
CA ASP A 129 1.11 24.82 -4.01
C ASP A 129 1.87 26.17 -3.88
N ASP A 130 3.17 26.18 -4.16
CA ASP A 130 3.98 27.41 -4.27
C ASP A 130 3.51 28.31 -5.42
N GLU A 131 3.05 29.51 -5.08
CA GLU A 131 2.55 30.54 -6.00
C GLU A 131 3.59 30.99 -7.04
N GLN A 132 4.89 30.81 -6.75
CA GLN A 132 5.98 31.15 -7.65
C GLN A 132 6.24 30.08 -8.73
N THR A 133 5.65 28.88 -8.57
CA THR A 133 5.82 27.79 -9.52
C THR A 133 5.04 28.06 -10.81
N SER A 134 5.75 28.10 -11.94
CA SER A 134 5.14 28.33 -13.25
C SER A 134 4.09 27.27 -13.60
N ALA A 135 3.05 27.64 -14.38
CA ALA A 135 1.98 26.72 -14.74
C ALA A 135 2.47 25.43 -15.43
N GLY A 136 3.47 25.54 -16.32
CA GLY A 136 4.07 24.37 -16.97
C GLY A 136 4.80 23.46 -15.99
N ARG A 137 5.49 24.02 -14.99
CA ARG A 137 6.16 23.25 -13.94
C ARG A 137 5.15 22.59 -13.01
N ARG A 138 4.07 23.28 -12.61
CA ARG A 138 2.99 22.70 -11.81
C ARG A 138 2.36 21.48 -12.49
N ASN A 139 2.07 21.57 -13.79
CA ASN A 139 1.51 20.44 -14.55
C ASN A 139 2.44 19.22 -14.54
N LEU A 140 3.75 19.41 -14.77
CA LEU A 140 4.72 18.32 -14.71
C LEU A 140 4.78 17.68 -13.32
N LEU A 141 4.79 18.49 -12.26
CA LEU A 141 4.81 17.99 -10.88
C LEU A 141 3.52 17.22 -10.54
N HIS A 142 2.36 17.65 -11.05
CA HIS A 142 1.12 16.89 -10.94
C HIS A 142 1.21 15.51 -11.63
N GLU A 143 1.78 15.44 -12.84
CA GLU A 143 1.97 14.17 -13.55
C GLU A 143 2.93 13.23 -12.79
N GLN A 144 4.02 13.76 -12.25
CA GLN A 144 4.97 13.01 -11.42
C GLN A 144 4.31 12.47 -10.15
N ARG A 145 3.50 13.31 -9.49
CA ARG A 145 2.73 12.94 -8.30
C ARG A 145 1.75 11.81 -8.58
N ASN A 146 0.99 11.90 -9.68
CA ASN A 146 0.08 10.84 -10.11
C ASN A 146 0.83 9.54 -10.40
N THR A 147 2.00 9.63 -11.05
CA THR A 147 2.84 8.46 -11.35
C THR A 147 3.33 7.75 -10.09
N LEU A 148 3.76 8.49 -9.06
CA LEU A 148 4.11 7.91 -7.77
C LEU A 148 2.93 7.16 -7.15
N MET A 149 1.73 7.73 -7.24
CA MET A 149 0.52 7.14 -6.67
C MET A 149 0.02 5.91 -7.44
N THR A 150 0.21 5.86 -8.76
CA THR A 150 -0.01 4.62 -9.53
C THR A 150 1.02 3.55 -9.17
N ASN A 151 2.29 3.92 -8.96
CA ASN A 151 3.31 2.94 -8.55
C ASN A 151 3.03 2.34 -7.17
N LEU A 152 2.43 3.12 -6.27
CA LEU A 152 1.99 2.67 -4.95
C LEU A 152 1.03 1.48 -5.06
N SER A 153 -0.03 1.63 -5.87
CA SER A 153 -1.08 0.61 -6.03
C SER A 153 -0.62 -0.58 -6.88
N GLU A 154 0.16 -0.34 -7.94
CA GLU A 154 0.57 -1.41 -8.86
C GLU A 154 1.78 -2.24 -8.39
N PHE A 155 2.69 -1.67 -7.59
CA PHE A 155 3.96 -2.30 -7.26
C PHE A 155 4.25 -2.36 -5.76
N THR A 156 4.16 -1.23 -5.05
CA THR A 156 4.59 -1.16 -3.65
C THR A 156 3.67 -1.96 -2.73
N ILE A 157 2.35 -1.76 -2.81
CA ILE A 157 1.38 -2.50 -1.98
C ILE A 157 1.42 -4.00 -2.24
N PRO A 158 1.38 -4.48 -3.51
CA PRO A 158 1.53 -5.90 -3.79
C PRO A 158 2.82 -6.50 -3.24
N ALA A 159 3.95 -5.79 -3.32
CA ALA A 159 5.22 -6.25 -2.77
C ALA A 159 5.19 -6.32 -1.23
N MET A 160 4.77 -5.25 -0.56
CA MET A 160 4.60 -5.22 0.90
C MET A 160 3.71 -6.36 1.39
N ALA A 161 2.57 -6.59 0.72
CA ALA A 161 1.63 -7.64 1.10
C ALA A 161 2.15 -9.04 0.78
N THR A 162 2.76 -9.28 -0.38
CA THR A 162 3.37 -10.59 -0.73
C THR A 162 4.43 -10.98 0.30
N HIS A 163 5.23 -10.00 0.73
CA HIS A 163 6.26 -10.24 1.73
C HIS A 163 5.68 -10.33 3.15
N GLY A 164 4.70 -9.50 3.50
CA GLY A 164 4.07 -9.51 4.83
C GLY A 164 3.17 -10.72 5.12
N VAL A 165 2.50 -11.28 4.11
CA VAL A 165 1.71 -12.52 4.24
C VAL A 165 2.61 -13.65 4.74
N LEU A 166 3.76 -13.86 4.10
CA LEU A 166 4.64 -14.99 4.34
C LEU A 166 5.38 -14.94 5.68
N THR A 167 5.40 -13.79 6.34
CA THR A 167 6.05 -13.63 7.64
C THR A 167 5.12 -13.86 8.82
N GLY A 168 3.82 -14.08 8.57
CA GLY A 168 2.85 -14.53 9.57
C GLY A 168 2.86 -13.67 10.82
N SER A 169 2.21 -12.50 10.73
CA SER A 169 2.00 -11.47 11.76
C SER A 169 2.98 -10.28 11.77
N GLY A 170 2.41 -9.10 11.57
CA GLY A 170 2.91 -7.80 12.05
C GLY A 170 4.38 -7.45 11.79
N PHE A 171 4.74 -6.99 10.59
CA PHE A 171 5.75 -5.94 10.51
C PHE A 171 5.06 -4.57 10.54
N ALA A 172 5.03 -4.02 11.75
CA ALA A 172 4.65 -2.65 12.06
C ALA A 172 5.89 -1.76 12.29
N ALA A 173 7.10 -2.33 12.14
CA ALA A 173 8.32 -1.79 12.74
C ALA A 173 8.71 -0.41 12.20
N PHE A 174 8.41 -0.10 10.94
CA PHE A 174 8.69 1.23 10.37
C PHE A 174 7.43 2.08 10.18
N SER A 175 6.31 1.47 9.76
CA SER A 175 5.09 2.23 9.44
C SER A 175 4.38 2.85 10.65
N MET A 176 4.49 2.28 11.85
CA MET A 176 3.81 2.85 13.03
C MET A 176 4.42 4.16 13.52
N GLN A 177 5.70 4.44 13.21
CA GLN A 177 6.34 5.70 13.61
C GLN A 177 6.14 6.83 12.59
N GLU A 178 5.88 6.51 11.33
CA GLU A 178 5.67 7.49 10.24
C GLU A 178 4.30 7.34 9.57
N THR A 179 3.30 6.89 10.33
CA THR A 179 1.94 6.89 9.80
C THR A 179 1.46 8.33 9.71
N PRO A 180 0.98 8.78 8.54
CA PRO A 180 0.65 10.17 8.35
C PRO A 180 -0.51 10.54 9.28
N ASN A 181 -0.28 11.54 10.15
CA ASN A 181 -1.32 12.10 11.03
C ASN A 181 -2.38 12.90 10.24
N VAL A 182 -2.12 13.14 8.96
CA VAL A 182 -2.96 13.87 8.01
C VAL A 182 -3.28 12.94 6.84
N CYS A 183 -4.49 13.00 6.29
CA CYS A 183 -4.81 12.20 5.10
C CYS A 183 -3.80 12.52 4.00
N PRO A 184 -3.06 11.54 3.47
CA PRO A 184 -2.04 11.86 2.51
C PRO A 184 -2.64 12.22 1.14
N TYR A 185 -3.89 11.84 0.86
CA TYR A 185 -4.55 12.18 -0.40
C TYR A 185 -5.18 13.56 -0.29
N ALA A 186 -4.92 14.40 -1.28
CA ALA A 186 -5.66 15.63 -1.45
C ALA A 186 -7.14 15.29 -1.77
N PRO A 187 -8.10 16.20 -1.49
CA PRO A 187 -9.52 15.96 -1.79
C PRO A 187 -9.78 15.58 -3.26
N SER A 188 -8.99 16.10 -4.20
CA SER A 188 -9.07 15.79 -5.63
C SER A 188 -8.50 14.42 -6.02
N GLU A 189 -7.80 13.73 -5.12
CA GLU A 189 -7.14 12.45 -5.36
C GLU A 189 -7.90 11.25 -4.79
N ARG A 190 -9.20 11.42 -4.53
CA ARG A 190 -10.04 10.34 -4.01
C ARG A 190 -9.91 9.04 -4.81
N PHE A 191 -9.72 9.12 -6.12
CA PHE A 191 -9.53 7.95 -7.00
C PHE A 191 -8.28 7.14 -6.64
N LEU A 192 -7.17 7.79 -6.27
CA LEU A 192 -5.92 7.11 -5.90
C LEU A 192 -6.04 6.36 -4.57
N LEU A 193 -6.82 6.89 -3.62
CA LEU A 193 -7.14 6.15 -2.39
C LEU A 193 -7.93 4.88 -2.73
N LEU A 194 -8.91 4.99 -3.63
CA LEU A 194 -9.73 3.85 -4.03
C LEU A 194 -8.90 2.79 -4.77
N GLU A 195 -7.91 3.20 -5.57
CA GLU A 195 -6.93 2.30 -6.19
C GLU A 195 -6.03 1.60 -5.16
N GLU A 196 -5.56 2.30 -4.13
CA GLU A 196 -4.83 1.68 -3.00
C GLU A 196 -5.70 0.64 -2.28
N LEU A 197 -6.95 0.99 -1.97
CA LEU A 197 -7.90 0.06 -1.36
C LEU A 197 -8.17 -1.16 -2.22
N GLU A 198 -8.28 -0.96 -3.54
CA GLU A 198 -8.42 -2.05 -4.50
C GLU A 198 -7.21 -2.97 -4.53
N ALA A 199 -6.00 -2.41 -4.53
CA ALA A 199 -4.77 -3.18 -4.46
C ALA A 199 -4.71 -4.04 -3.19
N HIS A 200 -5.01 -3.47 -2.02
CA HIS A 200 -5.10 -4.22 -0.76
C HIS A 200 -6.11 -5.37 -0.84
N ARG A 201 -7.31 -5.10 -1.38
CA ARG A 201 -8.37 -6.09 -1.55
C ARG A 201 -7.93 -7.23 -2.46
N GLN A 202 -7.44 -6.91 -3.66
CA GLN A 202 -7.05 -7.90 -4.66
C GLN A 202 -5.87 -8.74 -4.16
N THR A 203 -4.88 -8.12 -3.52
CA THR A 203 -3.75 -8.86 -2.96
C THR A 203 -4.19 -9.80 -1.85
N THR A 204 -5.07 -9.34 -0.94
CA THR A 204 -5.61 -10.20 0.12
C THR A 204 -6.40 -11.37 -0.45
N GLN A 205 -7.30 -11.12 -1.40
CA GLN A 205 -8.08 -12.18 -2.05
C GLN A 205 -7.17 -13.20 -2.73
N ASN A 206 -6.18 -12.75 -3.49
CA ASN A 206 -5.22 -13.64 -4.16
C ASN A 206 -4.40 -14.46 -3.17
N ALA A 207 -3.94 -13.84 -2.08
CA ALA A 207 -3.15 -14.52 -1.05
C ALA A 207 -3.99 -15.58 -0.33
N VAL A 208 -5.21 -15.22 0.08
CA VAL A 208 -6.14 -16.12 0.76
C VAL A 208 -6.49 -17.33 -0.12
N VAL A 209 -6.88 -17.10 -1.38
CA VAL A 209 -7.24 -18.17 -2.32
C VAL A 209 -6.03 -19.06 -2.63
N GLY A 210 -4.87 -18.46 -2.92
CA GLY A 210 -3.65 -19.21 -3.25
C GLY A 210 -3.12 -20.06 -2.10
N LEU A 211 -3.18 -19.55 -0.87
CA LEU A 211 -2.77 -20.30 0.32
C LEU A 211 -3.76 -21.40 0.68
N ALA A 212 -5.07 -21.15 0.60
CA ALA A 212 -6.10 -22.15 0.86
C ALA A 212 -5.97 -23.36 -0.08
N GLN A 213 -5.70 -23.13 -1.38
CA GLN A 213 -5.42 -24.19 -2.35
C GLN A 213 -4.20 -25.05 -1.99
N SER A 214 -3.28 -24.50 -1.19
CA SER A 214 -2.07 -25.16 -0.73
C SER A 214 -2.21 -25.74 0.69
N GLY A 215 -3.42 -25.71 1.28
CA GLY A 215 -3.69 -26.19 2.64
C GLY A 215 -3.27 -25.22 3.74
N TYR A 216 -2.99 -23.95 3.41
CA TYR A 216 -2.63 -22.92 4.38
C TYR A 216 -3.74 -21.89 4.58
N VAL A 217 -3.80 -21.29 5.77
CA VAL A 217 -4.68 -20.17 6.08
C VAL A 217 -3.90 -18.96 6.56
N ILE A 218 -4.45 -17.77 6.31
CA ILE A 218 -3.99 -16.51 6.90
C ILE A 218 -4.92 -16.19 8.07
N THR A 219 -4.38 -15.68 9.17
CA THR A 219 -5.14 -15.36 10.39
C THR A 219 -5.54 -13.88 10.50
N GLU A 220 -4.97 -13.01 9.67
CA GLU A 220 -5.24 -11.57 9.64
C GLU A 220 -5.06 -10.97 8.24
N PRO A 221 -5.76 -9.86 7.89
CA PRO A 221 -5.54 -9.19 6.62
C PRO A 221 -4.11 -8.65 6.48
N PRO A 222 -3.44 -8.90 5.35
CA PRO A 222 -2.14 -8.30 5.07
C PRO A 222 -2.23 -6.78 5.11
N LEU A 223 -1.27 -6.14 5.81
CA LEU A 223 -1.20 -4.68 5.94
C LEU A 223 -2.45 -4.05 6.60
N GLU A 224 -3.16 -4.78 7.46
CA GLU A 224 -4.32 -4.23 8.18
C GLU A 224 -3.99 -2.95 8.96
N TYR A 225 -2.78 -2.88 9.54
CA TYR A 225 -2.27 -1.70 10.24
C TYR A 225 -2.32 -0.44 9.37
N ARG A 226 -2.07 -0.58 8.06
CA ARG A 226 -2.02 0.52 7.10
C ARG A 226 -3.41 1.07 6.83
N LEU A 227 -4.37 0.17 6.60
CA LEU A 227 -5.77 0.53 6.43
C LEU A 227 -6.33 1.17 7.71
N LYS A 228 -5.96 0.66 8.90
CA LYS A 228 -6.30 1.28 10.19
C LYS A 228 -5.72 2.69 10.33
N ALA A 229 -4.49 2.92 9.90
CA ALA A 229 -3.88 4.24 9.94
C ALA A 229 -4.50 5.22 8.94
N LEU A 230 -4.73 4.76 7.70
CA LEU A 230 -5.46 5.53 6.69
C LEU A 230 -6.85 5.92 7.16
N ARG A 231 -7.57 5.01 7.82
CA ARG A 231 -8.89 5.29 8.38
C ARG A 231 -8.86 6.42 9.40
N ARG A 232 -7.79 6.50 10.21
CA ARG A 232 -7.60 7.58 11.20
C ARG A 232 -7.26 8.91 10.54
N ALA A 233 -6.39 8.88 9.54
CA ALA A 233 -5.87 10.07 8.85
C ALA A 233 -6.88 10.66 7.85
N CYS A 234 -7.58 9.80 7.09
CA CYS A 234 -8.54 10.13 6.05
C CYS A 234 -9.98 9.97 6.54
N ARG A 235 -10.41 10.86 7.45
CA ARG A 235 -11.73 10.78 8.09
C ARG A 235 -12.88 10.78 7.07
N ASP A 236 -12.78 11.59 6.02
CA ASP A 236 -13.78 11.68 4.94
C ASP A 236 -13.91 10.39 4.12
N HIS A 237 -12.94 9.48 4.26
CA HIS A 237 -12.91 8.18 3.60
C HIS A 237 -12.93 6.99 4.57
N ALA A 238 -13.09 7.26 5.87
CA ALA A 238 -13.05 6.23 6.91
C ALA A 238 -14.11 5.14 6.66
N ARG A 239 -15.26 5.52 6.10
CA ARG A 239 -16.35 4.60 5.72
C ARG A 239 -15.90 3.61 4.65
N GLN A 240 -15.31 4.09 3.54
CA GLN A 240 -14.85 3.23 2.45
C GLN A 240 -13.75 2.29 2.92
N ILE A 241 -12.79 2.79 3.69
CA ILE A 241 -11.69 1.99 4.25
C ILE A 241 -12.24 0.90 5.20
N THR A 242 -13.30 1.20 5.95
CA THR A 242 -13.95 0.24 6.86
C THR A 242 -14.64 -0.89 6.09
N VAL A 243 -15.30 -0.60 4.97
CA VAL A 243 -15.87 -1.63 4.10
C VAL A 243 -14.79 -2.57 3.57
N ASP A 244 -13.66 -2.03 3.13
CA ASP A 244 -12.56 -2.83 2.60
C ASP A 244 -11.92 -3.71 3.68
N LEU A 245 -11.76 -3.20 4.91
CA LEU A 245 -11.35 -3.99 6.06
C LEU A 245 -12.32 -5.16 6.33
N ALA A 246 -13.64 -4.90 6.34
CA ALA A 246 -14.65 -5.94 6.55
C ALA A 246 -14.63 -7.02 5.46
N LEU A 247 -14.43 -6.61 4.20
CA LEU A 247 -14.35 -7.52 3.07
C LEU A 247 -13.12 -8.43 3.14
N GLN A 248 -11.96 -7.89 3.51
CA GLN A 248 -10.73 -8.67 3.69
C GLN A 248 -10.85 -9.71 4.80
N TRP A 249 -11.45 -9.33 5.95
CA TRP A 249 -11.75 -10.29 7.03
C TRP A 249 -12.74 -11.38 6.61
N THR A 250 -13.67 -11.05 5.71
CA THR A 250 -14.64 -12.02 5.18
C THR A 250 -13.98 -13.03 4.23
N PHE A 251 -13.00 -12.61 3.42
CA PHE A 251 -12.20 -13.53 2.61
C PHE A 251 -11.48 -14.56 3.50
N ILE A 252 -10.88 -14.10 4.60
CA ILE A 252 -10.21 -14.98 5.56
C ILE A 252 -11.20 -15.98 6.18
N ALA A 253 -12.36 -15.50 6.63
CA ALA A 253 -13.39 -16.36 7.20
C ALA A 253 -13.87 -17.45 6.22
N ALA A 254 -14.09 -17.08 4.95
CA ALA A 254 -14.51 -17.99 3.90
C ALA A 254 -13.45 -19.07 3.63
N ALA A 255 -12.18 -18.68 3.47
CA ALA A 255 -11.11 -19.63 3.20
C ALA A 255 -10.81 -20.57 4.39
N ALA A 256 -10.87 -20.06 5.62
CA ALA A 256 -10.73 -20.88 6.82
C ALA A 256 -11.87 -21.91 6.95
N MET A 257 -13.09 -21.54 6.54
CA MET A 257 -14.24 -22.45 6.49
C MET A 257 -14.07 -23.55 5.42
N GLU A 258 -13.54 -23.19 4.25
CA GLU A 258 -13.27 -24.14 3.15
C GLU A 258 -12.09 -25.08 3.44
N THR A 259 -11.20 -24.69 4.36
CA THR A 259 -9.97 -25.42 4.69
C THR A 259 -9.90 -25.74 6.19
N PRO A 260 -10.82 -26.55 6.76
CA PRO A 260 -10.96 -26.76 8.21
C PRO A 260 -9.72 -27.39 8.89
N ASP A 261 -8.91 -28.15 8.14
CA ASP A 261 -7.66 -28.75 8.61
C ASP A 261 -6.42 -27.96 8.17
N GLY A 262 -6.61 -26.70 7.73
CA GLY A 262 -5.54 -25.86 7.23
C GLY A 262 -4.49 -25.51 8.29
N LEU A 263 -3.26 -25.33 7.83
CA LEU A 263 -2.14 -24.89 8.66
C LEU A 263 -1.93 -23.38 8.51
N GLN A 264 -1.50 -22.74 9.57
CA GLN A 264 -0.89 -21.42 9.51
C GLN A 264 0.45 -21.49 8.77
N ILE A 265 0.95 -20.34 8.33
CA ILE A 265 2.22 -20.24 7.58
C ILE A 265 3.42 -20.71 8.42
N ASN A 266 3.33 -20.61 9.75
CA ASN A 266 4.33 -21.15 10.68
C ASN A 266 4.23 -22.69 10.89
N GLY A 267 3.28 -23.36 10.24
CA GLY A 267 3.05 -24.80 10.34
C GLY A 267 2.14 -25.24 11.49
N GLU A 268 1.68 -24.32 12.33
CA GLU A 268 0.71 -24.64 13.39
C GLU A 268 -0.69 -24.87 12.80
N PRO A 269 -1.55 -25.69 13.43
CA PRO A 269 -2.95 -25.78 13.04
C PRO A 269 -3.62 -24.42 13.06
N GLN A 270 -4.61 -24.20 12.19
CA GLN A 270 -5.41 -22.98 12.26
C GLN A 270 -6.12 -22.87 13.62
N PRO A 271 -6.33 -21.64 14.14
CA PRO A 271 -7.15 -21.44 15.33
C PRO A 271 -8.55 -22.03 15.15
N SER A 272 -9.01 -22.82 16.11
CA SER A 272 -10.32 -23.49 16.08
C SER A 272 -11.50 -22.52 15.99
N ASN A 273 -11.30 -21.27 16.39
CA ASN A 273 -12.26 -20.17 16.33
C ASN A 273 -11.95 -19.15 15.22
N LEU A 274 -11.09 -19.46 14.25
CA LEU A 274 -10.67 -18.50 13.21
C LEU A 274 -11.87 -17.99 12.40
N VAL A 275 -12.75 -18.90 11.95
CA VAL A 275 -13.95 -18.53 11.18
C VAL A 275 -14.87 -17.61 12.00
N GLU A 276 -15.02 -17.87 13.30
CA GLU A 276 -15.84 -17.04 14.21
C GLU A 276 -15.22 -15.66 14.41
N THR A 277 -13.93 -15.63 14.72
CA THR A 277 -13.21 -14.40 15.01
C THR A 277 -13.15 -13.50 13.79
N ALA A 278 -12.84 -14.05 12.62
CA ALA A 278 -12.81 -13.30 11.36
C ALA A 278 -14.20 -12.80 10.97
N SER A 279 -15.24 -13.64 11.09
CA SER A 279 -16.62 -13.25 10.78
C SER A 279 -17.14 -12.16 11.73
N ALA A 280 -16.87 -12.30 13.04
CA ALA A 280 -17.26 -11.31 14.05
C ALA A 280 -16.54 -9.98 13.82
N THR A 281 -15.24 -10.02 13.48
CA THR A 281 -14.46 -8.81 13.17
C THR A 281 -15.01 -8.10 11.93
N ALA A 282 -15.35 -8.85 10.87
CA ALA A 282 -16.00 -8.28 9.69
C ALA A 282 -17.36 -7.63 10.00
N ARG A 283 -18.19 -8.29 10.83
CA ARG A 283 -19.48 -7.76 11.28
C ARG A 283 -19.31 -6.47 12.09
N ASP A 284 -18.38 -6.47 13.06
CA ASP A 284 -18.09 -5.30 13.90
C ASP A 284 -17.69 -4.08 13.05
N PHE A 285 -16.87 -4.27 12.02
CA PHE A 285 -16.53 -3.20 11.09
C PHE A 285 -17.77 -2.64 10.37
N LEU A 286 -18.70 -3.49 9.91
CA LEU A 286 -19.91 -3.05 9.20
C LEU A 286 -20.98 -2.43 10.11
N GLU A 287 -21.15 -2.95 11.32
CA GLU A 287 -22.17 -2.50 12.27
C GLU A 287 -21.80 -1.14 12.89
N ASN A 288 -20.51 -0.90 13.15
CA ASN A 288 -20.02 0.35 13.75
C ASN A 288 -19.82 1.52 12.75
N SER A 289 -20.24 1.40 11.49
CA SER A 289 -19.89 2.37 10.43
C SER A 289 -21.07 3.09 9.76
N GLU A 290 -22.28 3.07 10.34
CA GLU A 290 -23.49 3.75 9.83
C GLU A 290 -23.78 3.54 8.33
N LEU A 291 -23.20 2.49 7.71
CA LEU A 291 -23.35 2.16 6.29
C LEU A 291 -24.79 1.79 5.89
N MET A 292 -25.67 1.68 6.89
CA MET A 292 -27.05 1.22 6.82
C MET A 292 -28.07 2.35 6.62
N ARG A 293 -27.65 3.62 6.56
CA ARG A 293 -28.52 4.71 6.08
C ARG A 293 -28.12 5.04 4.64
N GLU A 294 -29.06 4.83 3.72
CA GLU A 294 -28.98 5.41 2.37
C GLU A 294 -28.65 6.90 2.50
N ASP A 295 -27.68 7.38 1.74
CA ASP A 295 -27.29 8.78 1.76
C ASP A 295 -28.53 9.64 1.39
N PRO A 296 -28.90 10.67 2.17
CA PRO A 296 -29.99 11.58 1.80
C PRO A 296 -29.83 12.16 0.39
N PHE A 297 -28.59 12.31 -0.10
CA PHE A 297 -28.30 12.75 -1.47
C PHE A 297 -28.83 11.77 -2.55
N TYR A 298 -28.93 10.47 -2.25
CA TYR A 298 -29.52 9.48 -3.16
C TYR A 298 -31.05 9.41 -3.09
N LEU A 299 -31.64 9.86 -1.98
CA LEU A 299 -33.08 10.01 -1.81
C LEU A 299 -33.60 11.33 -2.38
N ASP A 300 -32.71 12.28 -2.68
CA ASP A 300 -33.06 13.55 -3.30
C ASP A 300 -33.31 13.35 -4.81
N GLU A 301 -34.58 13.30 -5.20
CA GLU A 301 -35.03 13.17 -6.60
C GLU A 301 -34.64 14.36 -7.49
N THR A 302 -34.17 15.48 -6.92
CA THR A 302 -33.83 16.70 -7.69
C THR A 302 -32.44 16.65 -8.35
N VAL A 303 -31.56 15.75 -7.92
CA VAL A 303 -30.22 15.57 -8.51
C VAL A 303 -30.29 14.66 -9.74
N SER A 304 -29.70 15.05 -10.86
CA SER A 304 -29.79 14.23 -12.08
C SER A 304 -29.02 12.91 -11.96
N LEU A 305 -29.54 11.84 -12.57
CA LEU A 305 -28.87 10.52 -12.63
C LEU A 305 -27.40 10.62 -13.10
N PRO A 306 -27.06 11.39 -14.16
CA PRO A 306 -25.67 11.62 -14.57
C PRO A 306 -24.80 12.29 -13.51
N GLU A 307 -25.31 13.26 -12.75
CA GLU A 307 -24.57 13.89 -11.64
C GLU A 307 -24.35 12.94 -10.46
N ARG A 308 -25.31 12.05 -10.17
CA ARG A 308 -25.14 10.98 -9.18
C ARG A 308 -24.11 9.95 -9.65
N PHE A 309 -24.14 9.58 -10.93
CA PHE A 309 -23.18 8.66 -11.53
C PHE A 309 -21.77 9.23 -11.61
N ALA A 310 -21.60 10.51 -11.96
CA ALA A 310 -20.30 11.17 -12.07
C ALA A 310 -19.60 11.38 -10.72
N ARG A 311 -20.35 11.48 -9.61
CA ARG A 311 -19.78 11.66 -8.27
C ARG A 311 -19.39 10.36 -7.57
N GLU A 312 -19.98 9.21 -7.90
CA GLU A 312 -20.02 8.08 -6.94
C GLU A 312 -20.10 6.64 -7.51
N VAL A 313 -19.60 6.35 -8.72
CA VAL A 313 -19.38 4.94 -9.15
C VAL A 313 -18.72 4.09 -8.03
N PRO A 314 -17.71 4.59 -7.28
CA PRO A 314 -17.10 3.83 -6.20
C PRO A 314 -17.98 3.66 -4.95
N MET A 315 -18.91 4.57 -4.65
CA MET A 315 -19.76 4.46 -3.45
C MET A 315 -20.92 3.49 -3.63
N ILE A 316 -21.51 3.45 -4.84
CA ILE A 316 -22.47 2.41 -5.24
C ILE A 316 -21.81 1.03 -5.18
N GLU A 317 -20.57 0.93 -5.64
CA GLU A 317 -19.79 -0.30 -5.56
C GLU A 317 -19.49 -0.70 -4.09
N ARG A 318 -19.13 0.24 -3.22
CA ARG A 318 -18.84 -0.06 -1.80
C ARG A 318 -20.08 -0.43 -0.99
N THR A 319 -21.24 0.16 -1.24
CA THR A 319 -22.51 -0.30 -0.65
C THR A 319 -22.87 -1.70 -1.15
N ARG A 320 -22.64 -1.99 -2.44
CA ARG A 320 -22.80 -3.34 -2.99
C ARG A 320 -21.83 -4.33 -2.34
N LEU A 321 -20.58 -3.93 -2.11
CA LEU A 321 -19.58 -4.75 -1.42
C LEU A 321 -19.96 -5.00 0.04
N ALA A 322 -20.43 -4.00 0.78
CA ALA A 322 -20.92 -4.18 2.14
C ALA A 322 -22.10 -5.16 2.19
N ASN A 323 -23.04 -5.06 1.24
CA ASN A 323 -24.14 -6.02 1.12
C ASN A 323 -23.67 -7.42 0.71
N LEU A 324 -22.65 -7.54 -0.15
CA LEU A 324 -22.03 -8.81 -0.51
C LEU A 324 -21.37 -9.46 0.71
N VAL A 325 -20.59 -8.69 1.47
CA VAL A 325 -19.96 -9.13 2.72
C VAL A 325 -21.01 -9.67 3.68
N ARG A 326 -22.12 -8.93 3.88
CA ARG A 326 -23.20 -9.39 4.77
C ARG A 326 -23.79 -10.73 4.33
N ARG A 327 -24.09 -10.88 3.03
CA ARG A 327 -24.61 -12.14 2.48
C ARG A 327 -23.63 -13.30 2.70
N GLN A 328 -22.35 -13.10 2.40
CA GLN A 328 -21.31 -14.12 2.62
C GLN A 328 -21.19 -14.50 4.10
N LEU A 329 -21.25 -13.53 5.02
CA LEU A 329 -21.22 -13.79 6.46
C LEU A 329 -22.45 -14.56 6.95
N ASP A 330 -23.62 -14.36 6.32
CA ASP A 330 -24.84 -15.12 6.63
C ASP A 330 -24.81 -16.54 6.05
N GLU A 331 -24.19 -16.72 4.89
CA GLU A 331 -23.90 -18.03 4.29
C GLU A 331 -22.92 -18.83 5.15
N ILE A 332 -21.80 -18.23 5.58
CA ILE A 332 -20.83 -18.84 6.50
C ILE A 332 -21.53 -19.26 7.80
N ALA A 333 -22.32 -18.37 8.41
CA ALA A 333 -23.05 -18.68 9.64
C ALA A 333 -24.04 -19.84 9.45
N SER A 334 -24.70 -19.91 8.30
CA SER A 334 -25.67 -20.97 7.98
C SER A 334 -24.99 -22.31 7.72
N ALA A 335 -23.89 -22.33 6.97
CA ALA A 335 -23.10 -23.53 6.70
C ALA A 335 -22.59 -24.16 8.01
N ARG A 336 -22.12 -23.34 8.95
CA ARG A 336 -21.64 -23.82 10.25
C ARG A 336 -22.74 -24.42 11.12
N ARG A 337 -23.93 -23.81 11.17
CA ARG A 337 -25.08 -24.39 11.88
C ARG A 337 -25.46 -25.77 11.35
N ASN A 338 -25.35 -25.98 10.05
CA ASN A 338 -25.66 -27.26 9.41
C ASN A 338 -24.55 -28.31 9.57
N ALA A 339 -23.33 -27.90 9.96
CA ALA A 339 -22.18 -28.77 10.17
C ALA A 339 -21.99 -29.20 11.65
N GLN A 340 -22.76 -28.64 12.58
CA GLN A 340 -22.76 -29.08 13.99
C GLN A 340 -23.68 -30.31 14.13
N PRO A 341 -23.18 -31.46 14.65
CA PRO A 341 -23.93 -32.71 14.78
C PRO A 341 -25.02 -32.67 15.85
#